data_AF-A0A7J3ACY4-F1
#
_entry.id   AF-A0A7J3ACY4-F1
#
_cell.length_a   1.000
_cell.length_b   1.000
_cell.length_c   1.000
_cell.angle_alpha   90.00
_cell.angle_beta   90.00
_cell.angle_gamma   90.00
#
_symmetry.space_group_name_H-M   'P 1'
#
loop_
_entity.id
_entity.type
_entity.pdbx_description
1 polymer ?
#
loop_
_entity_poly.entity_id
_entity_poly.type
_entity_poly.pdbx_seq_one_letter_code
_entity_poly.pdbx_strand_id
1 'polypeptide(L)'
;LGACLFTIVSMSFAVDPARIAAGIVAGIGFIGAGTIWGERDKVKGITTAASLWATAAIGLTTGIGDYPLAAVVTALVVIILASGGILRKIGLEKD
;
A
#
# COMPACT_ATOMS: atom_id res chain seq x y z
N LEU A 1 -5.18 -3.96 7.44
CA LEU A 1 -5.63 -4.81 8.58
C LEU A 1 -4.81 -6.07 8.71
N GLY A 2 -4.82 -6.98 7.72
CA GLY A 2 -4.03 -8.22 7.77
C GLY A 2 -2.53 -8.00 8.05
N ALA A 3 -1.88 -7.07 7.32
CA ALA A 3 -0.48 -6.73 7.55
C ALA A 3 -0.19 -6.29 9.00
N CYS A 4 -1.03 -5.43 9.58
CA CYS A 4 -0.90 -5.00 10.98
C CYS A 4 -1.05 -6.18 11.96
N LEU A 5 -2.09 -7.01 11.78
CA LEU A 5 -2.32 -8.18 12.62
C LEU A 5 -1.14 -9.15 12.58
N PHE A 6 -0.67 -9.51 11.38
CA PHE A 6 0.45 -10.44 11.23
C PHE A 6 1.76 -9.88 11.77
N THR A 7 1.99 -8.57 11.67
CA THR A 7 3.13 -7.92 12.33
C THR A 7 3.05 -8.02 13.86
N ILE A 8 1.90 -7.70 14.46
CA ILE A 8 1.69 -7.81 15.93
C ILE A 8 1.90 -9.25 16.40
N VAL A 9 1.30 -10.20 15.70
CA VAL A 9 1.46 -11.63 15.98
C VAL A 9 2.93 -12.04 15.82
N SER A 10 3.62 -11.55 14.79
CA SER A 10 5.04 -11.84 14.57
C SER A 10 5.93 -11.33 15.70
N MET A 11 5.64 -10.14 16.26
CA MET A 11 6.40 -9.59 17.38
C MET A 11 6.20 -10.36 18.68
N SER A 12 5.13 -11.15 18.79
CA SER A 12 4.85 -11.98 19.95
C SER A 12 5.68 -13.27 19.99
N PHE A 13 6.36 -13.62 18.89
CA PHE A 13 7.24 -14.78 18.82
C PHE A 13 8.70 -14.41 19.05
N ALA A 14 9.50 -15.32 19.59
CA ALA A 14 10.95 -15.16 19.76
C ALA A 14 11.77 -15.32 18.44
N VAL A 15 11.12 -15.20 17.29
CA VAL A 15 11.74 -15.27 15.95
C VAL A 15 11.84 -13.87 15.34
N ASP A 16 12.75 -13.70 14.39
CA ASP A 16 12.97 -12.43 13.68
C ASP A 16 11.69 -11.93 12.97
N PRO A 17 11.07 -10.83 13.45
CA PRO A 17 9.85 -10.28 12.86
C PRO A 17 10.05 -9.74 11.44
N ALA A 18 11.28 -9.44 11.04
CA ALA A 18 11.60 -8.97 9.70
C ALA A 18 11.25 -10.02 8.63
N ARG A 19 11.24 -11.31 8.98
CA ARG A 19 10.86 -12.39 8.05
C ARG A 19 9.39 -12.33 7.65
N ILE A 20 8.49 -12.07 8.60
CA ILE A 20 7.06 -11.91 8.31
C ILE A 20 6.83 -10.62 7.53
N ALA A 21 7.51 -9.53 7.89
CA ALA A 21 7.45 -8.28 7.13
C ALA A 21 7.89 -8.49 5.66
N ALA A 22 9.01 -9.16 5.41
CA ALA A 22 9.48 -9.49 4.08
C ALA A 22 8.46 -10.35 3.30
N GLY A 23 7.85 -11.35 3.96
CA GLY A 23 6.79 -12.16 3.36
C GLY A 23 5.56 -11.36 2.97
N ILE A 24 5.13 -10.42 3.81
CA ILE A 24 4.00 -9.52 3.51
C ILE A 24 4.32 -8.61 2.31
N VAL A 25 5.52 -8.02 2.27
CA VAL A 25 5.96 -7.16 1.15
C VAL A 25 5.97 -7.95 -0.16
N ALA A 26 6.52 -9.17 -0.17
CA ALA A 26 6.53 -10.04 -1.33
C ALA A 26 5.11 -10.44 -1.77
N GLY A 27 4.26 -10.85 -0.83
CA GLY A 27 2.89 -11.28 -1.12
C GLY A 27 2.02 -10.16 -1.69
N ILE A 28 2.13 -8.95 -1.14
CA ILE A 28 1.38 -7.79 -1.66
C ILE A 28 1.92 -7.34 -3.01
N GLY A 29 3.23 -7.46 -3.26
CA GLY A 29 3.80 -7.25 -4.60
C GLY A 29 3.17 -8.16 -5.65
N PHE A 30 3.00 -9.45 -5.34
CA PHE A 30 2.34 -10.42 -6.21
C PHE A 30 0.85 -10.08 -6.44
N ILE A 31 0.10 -9.78 -5.37
CA ILE A 31 -1.32 -9.39 -5.48
C ILE A 31 -1.45 -8.11 -6.31
N GLY A 32 -0.59 -7.11 -6.06
CA GLY A 32 -0.54 -5.86 -6.80
C GLY A 32 -0.36 -6.08 -8.30
N ALA A 33 0.59 -6.93 -8.69
CA ALA A 33 0.78 -7.30 -10.10
C ALA A 33 -0.49 -7.93 -10.70
N GLY A 34 -1.18 -8.81 -9.95
CA GLY A 34 -2.44 -9.41 -10.37
C GLY A 34 -3.61 -8.43 -10.55
N THR A 35 -3.53 -7.24 -9.95
CA THR A 35 -4.54 -6.19 -10.14
C THR A 35 -4.30 -5.30 -11.36
N ILE A 36 -3.15 -5.45 -12.03
CA ILE A 36 -2.82 -4.69 -13.24
C ILE A 36 -3.23 -5.51 -14.45
N TRP A 37 -4.04 -4.93 -15.34
CA TRP A 37 -4.43 -5.57 -16.59
C TRP A 37 -4.51 -4.58 -17.75
N GLY A 38 -4.31 -5.08 -18.97
CA GLY A 38 -4.43 -4.30 -20.19
C GLY A 38 -5.81 -4.42 -20.82
N GLU A 39 -6.28 -3.32 -21.42
CA GLU A 39 -7.48 -3.28 -22.25
C GLU A 39 -7.18 -2.48 -23.52
N ARG A 40 -7.06 -3.18 -24.67
CA ARG A 40 -6.69 -2.66 -26.00
C ARG A 40 -5.48 -1.71 -26.02
N ASP A 41 -5.68 -0.44 -25.71
CA ASP A 41 -4.65 0.62 -25.72
C ASP A 41 -4.40 1.28 -24.36
N LYS A 42 -5.01 0.79 -23.27
CA LYS A 42 -4.84 1.36 -21.92
C LYS A 42 -4.49 0.29 -20.89
N VAL A 43 -3.58 0.62 -19.98
CA VAL A 43 -3.28 -0.20 -18.79
C VAL A 43 -4.13 0.32 -17.64
N LYS A 44 -4.87 -0.58 -16.99
CA LYS A 44 -5.72 -0.29 -15.82
C LYS A 44 -5.18 -0.99 -14.58
N GLY A 45 -5.56 -0.47 -13.41
CA GLY A 45 -5.25 -1.09 -12.12
C GLY A 45 -3.91 -0.68 -11.49
N ILE A 46 -3.09 0.14 -12.14
CA ILE A 46 -1.80 0.62 -11.57
C ILE A 46 -2.02 1.35 -10.25
N THR A 47 -2.99 2.28 -10.18
CA THR A 47 -3.31 3.00 -8.95
C THR A 47 -3.84 2.06 -7.85
N THR A 48 -4.62 1.05 -8.23
CA THR A 48 -5.09 0.01 -7.30
C THR A 48 -3.92 -0.77 -6.72
N ALA A 49 -3.01 -1.26 -7.58
CA ALA A 49 -1.80 -1.97 -7.16
C ALA A 49 -0.94 -1.13 -6.21
N ALA A 50 -0.70 0.14 -6.56
CA ALA A 50 0.05 1.07 -5.72
C ALA A 50 -0.64 1.31 -4.37
N SER A 51 -1.97 1.45 -4.34
CA SER A 51 -2.74 1.64 -3.12
C SER A 51 -2.71 0.40 -2.20
N LEU A 52 -2.75 -0.81 -2.77
CA LEU A 52 -2.60 -2.05 -2.00
C LEU A 52 -1.22 -2.16 -1.37
N TRP A 53 -0.18 -1.80 -2.13
CA TRP A 53 1.19 -1.79 -1.62
C TRP A 53 1.38 -0.78 -0.47
N ALA A 54 0.92 0.46 -0.67
CA ALA A 54 1.02 1.50 0.33
C ALA A 54 0.23 1.18 1.62
N THR A 55 -0.99 0.65 1.48
CA THR A 55 -1.81 0.27 2.65
C THR A 55 -1.22 -0.90 3.43
N ALA A 56 -0.54 -1.83 2.77
CA ALA A 56 0.21 -2.89 3.45
C ALA A 56 1.39 -2.32 4.24
N ALA A 57 2.17 -1.41 3.66
CA ALA A 57 3.28 -0.74 4.34
C ALA A 57 2.78 0.04 5.59
N ILE A 58 1.70 0.81 5.46
CA ILE A 58 1.07 1.49 6.61
C ILE A 58 0.65 0.47 7.68
N GLY A 59 0.11 -0.67 7.26
CA GLY A 59 -0.26 -1.77 8.15
C GLY A 59 0.93 -2.34 8.93
N LEU A 60 2.07 -2.56 8.27
CA LEU A 60 3.31 -3.03 8.92
C LEU A 60 3.81 -2.00 9.95
N THR A 61 3.87 -0.72 9.56
CA THR A 61 4.31 0.37 10.45
C THR A 61 3.39 0.55 11.65
N THR A 62 2.08 0.47 11.44
CA THR A 62 1.08 0.47 12.52
C THR A 62 1.26 -0.76 13.42
N GLY A 63 1.56 -1.91 12.83
CA GLY A 63 1.73 -3.18 13.53
C GLY A 63 2.90 -3.17 14.50
N ILE A 64 4.00 -2.48 14.17
CA ILE A 64 5.14 -2.30 15.10
C ILE A 64 4.91 -1.20 16.15
N GLY A 65 3.78 -0.49 16.11
CA GLY A 65 3.43 0.56 17.06
C GLY A 65 3.92 1.97 16.72
N ASP A 66 4.53 2.19 15.54
CA ASP A 66 5.00 3.51 15.11
C ASP A 66 3.86 4.31 14.47
N TYR A 67 2.94 4.78 15.32
CA TYR A 67 1.78 5.57 14.90
C TYR A 67 2.14 6.93 14.27
N PRO A 68 3.15 7.68 14.76
CA PRO A 68 3.56 8.92 14.11
C PRO A 68 3.99 8.71 12.66
N LEU A 69 4.83 7.71 12.39
CA LEU A 69 5.25 7.40 11.03
C LEU A 69 4.07 6.90 10.18
N ALA A 70 3.22 6.03 10.73
CA ALA A 70 2.02 5.55 10.05
C ALA A 70 1.07 6.71 9.64
N ALA A 71 0.89 7.71 10.51
CA ALA A 71 0.07 8.88 10.22
C ALA A 71 0.66 9.74 9.10
N VAL A 72 1.98 10.01 9.14
CA VAL A 72 2.69 10.77 8.10
C VAL A 72 2.59 10.06 6.74
N VAL A 73 2.87 8.76 6.70
CA VAL A 73 2.80 7.97 5.46
C VAL A 73 1.37 7.92 4.94
N THR A 74 0.37 7.75 5.81
CA THR A 74 -1.05 7.79 5.42
C THR A 74 -1.42 9.13 4.80
N ALA A 75 -1.02 10.24 5.41
CA ALA A 75 -1.29 11.58 4.87
C ALA A 75 -0.65 11.76 3.49
N LEU A 76 0.62 11.36 3.31
CA LEU A 76 1.31 11.41 2.02
C LEU A 76 0.59 10.57 0.95
N VAL A 77 0.19 9.34 1.28
CA VAL A 77 -0.54 8.46 0.36
C VAL A 77 -1.87 9.07 -0.05
N VAL A 78 -2.63 9.64 0.90
CA VAL A 78 -3.89 10.33 0.61
C VAL A 78 -3.66 11.54 -0.29
N ILE A 79 -2.61 12.34 -0.05
CA ILE A 79 -2.28 13.49 -0.90
C ILE A 79 -1.97 13.04 -2.34
N ILE A 80 -1.16 11.99 -2.51
CA ILE A 80 -0.79 11.46 -3.83
C ILE A 80 -2.00 10.88 -4.57
N LEU A 81 -2.89 10.15 -3.88
CA LEU A 81 -4.09 9.58 -4.49
C LEU A 81 -5.13 10.68 -4.80
N ALA A 82 -5.28 11.66 -3.92
CA ALA A 82 -6.21 12.76 -4.09
C ALA A 82 -5.75 13.72 -5.20
N SER A 83 -4.44 13.94 -5.36
CA SER A 83 -3.91 14.83 -6.38
C SER A 83 -4.33 14.37 -7.78
N GLY A 84 -4.21 13.08 -8.11
CA GLY A 84 -4.68 12.56 -9.41
C GLY A 84 -6.18 12.80 -9.64
N GLY A 85 -7.02 12.60 -8.62
CA GLY A 85 -8.46 12.91 -8.70
C GLY A 85 -8.76 14.40 -8.84
N ILE A 86 -7.99 15.25 -8.15
CA ILE A 86 -8.13 16.71 -8.13
C ILE A 86 -7.67 17.31 -9.46
N LEU A 87 -6.54 16.88 -10.02
CA LEU A 87 -6.06 17.32 -11.34
C LEU A 87 -7.09 16.99 -12.43
N ARG A 88 -7.67 15.80 -12.38
CA ARG A 88 -8.75 15.41 -13.30
C ARG A 88 -10.01 16.26 -13.13
N LYS A 89 -10.37 16.61 -11.90
CA LYS A 89 -11.55 17.44 -11.60
C LYS A 89 -11.38 18.91 -11.98
N ILE A 90 -10.15 19.40 -12.00
CA ILE A 90 -9.78 20.76 -12.44
C ILE A 90 -9.64 20.84 -13.98
N GLY A 91 -9.77 19.72 -14.70
CA GLY A 91 -9.79 19.69 -16.17
C GLY A 91 -8.42 19.88 -16.83
N LEU A 92 -7.34 19.67 -16.09
CA LEU A 92 -5.96 19.82 -16.58
C LEU A 92 -5.37 18.56 -17.22
N GLU A 93 -6.10 17.44 -17.18
CA GLU A 93 -5.65 16.16 -17.76
C GLU A 93 -6.57 15.76 -18.92
N LYS A 94 -6.03 15.84 -20.15
CA LYS A 94 -6.60 15.21 -21.35
C LYS A 94 -5.83 13.92 -21.60
N ASP A 95 -6.59 12.82 -21.64
CA ASP A 95 -6.32 11.47 -22.20
C ASP A 95 -5.69 10.37 -21.32
#